data_AF-A0A383F459-F1
#
_entry.id   AF-A0A383F459-F1
#
_cell.length_a   1.000
_cell.length_b   1.000
_cell.length_c   1.000
_cell.angle_alpha   90.00
_cell.angle_beta   90.00
_cell.angle_gamma   90.00
#
_symmetry.space_group_name_H-M   'P 1'
#
loop_
_entity.id
_entity.type
_entity.pdbx_description
1 polymer ?
#
loop_
_entity_poly.entity_id
_entity_poly.type
_entity_poly.pdbx_seq_one_letter_code
_entity_poly.pdbx_strand_id
1 'polypeptide(L)'
;AIDERISESYSVAGSYPLHLRHEAKNIGDYEQLNPNIYRISNYLELYTMSSFGDNRKLVQLFIYNDPCCFQAELYDKFPYGNVIQDKLAILGDQGKFSVFLDSSTNQHEISDYALSLILDDMS
;
A
#
# COMPACT_ATOMS: atom_id res chain seq x y z
N ALA A 1 6.21 6.93 8.06
CA ALA A 1 5.46 7.12 9.32
C ALA A 1 6.30 7.79 10.42
N ILE A 2 7.42 7.20 10.86
CA ILE A 2 8.17 7.71 12.03
C ILE A 2 9.19 8.79 11.66
N ASP A 3 9.88 8.62 10.53
CA ASP A 3 10.79 9.63 10.02
C ASP A 3 9.99 10.71 9.29
N GLU A 4 9.91 11.90 9.87
CA GLU A 4 9.15 13.04 9.32
C GLU A 4 9.81 13.65 8.07
N ARG A 5 11.06 13.29 7.77
CA ARG A 5 11.75 13.76 6.55
C ARG A 5 11.24 13.09 5.28
N ILE A 6 10.53 11.97 5.41
CA ILE A 6 9.98 11.22 4.28
C ILE A 6 8.58 11.76 3.98
N SER A 7 8.49 12.56 2.91
CA SER A 7 7.24 13.09 2.34
C SER A 7 6.53 12.07 1.47
N GLU A 8 7.25 11.30 0.64
CA GLU A 8 6.63 10.42 -0.34
C GLU A 8 7.10 8.97 -0.18
N SER A 9 6.16 8.03 -0.26
CA SER A 9 6.45 6.60 -0.18
C SER A 9 5.68 5.86 -1.27
N TYR A 10 6.40 5.06 -2.06
CA TYR A 10 5.83 4.25 -3.13
C TYR A 10 6.11 2.78 -2.83
N SER A 11 5.04 2.01 -2.61
CA SER A 11 5.12 0.58 -2.30
C SER A 11 4.68 -0.23 -3.52
N VAL A 12 5.63 -0.65 -4.35
CA VAL A 12 5.37 -1.50 -5.52
C VAL A 12 5.34 -2.98 -5.11
N ALA A 13 4.34 -3.73 -5.59
CA ALA A 13 4.05 -5.10 -5.18
C ALA A 13 3.98 -5.23 -3.64
N GLY A 14 3.33 -4.24 -3.02
CA GLY A 14 3.24 -4.09 -1.58
C GLY A 14 2.34 -5.13 -0.92
N SER A 15 2.42 -5.16 0.41
CA SER A 15 1.59 -6.06 1.23
C SER A 15 0.09 -5.72 1.21
N TYR A 16 -0.74 -6.70 1.59
CA TYR A 16 -2.17 -6.49 1.92
C TYR A 16 -2.46 -6.37 3.41
N PRO A 17 -3.59 -5.76 3.80
CA PRO A 17 -4.19 -5.95 5.12
C PRO A 17 -4.42 -7.44 5.41
N LEU A 18 -4.24 -7.85 6.67
CA LEU A 18 -4.34 -9.28 7.06
C LEU A 18 -5.66 -9.95 6.62
N HIS A 19 -6.78 -9.22 6.64
CA HIS A 19 -8.09 -9.78 6.28
C HIS A 19 -8.22 -10.16 4.79
N LEU A 20 -7.32 -9.68 3.92
CA LEU A 20 -7.28 -10.06 2.50
C LEU A 20 -6.30 -11.21 2.23
N ARG A 21 -5.51 -11.64 3.21
CA ARG A 21 -4.45 -12.65 3.06
C ARG A 21 -4.95 -14.09 3.27
N HIS A 22 -5.82 -14.55 2.38
CA HIS A 22 -6.40 -15.89 2.46
C HIS A 22 -5.71 -16.90 1.53
N GLU A 23 -5.08 -16.44 0.45
CA GLU A 23 -4.29 -17.29 -0.43
C GLU A 23 -2.90 -17.56 0.17
N ALA A 24 -2.39 -18.78 0.00
CA ALA A 24 -1.07 -19.17 0.53
C ALA A 24 0.07 -18.24 0.06
N LYS A 25 -0.01 -17.76 -1.19
CA LYS A 25 0.94 -16.82 -1.77
C LYS A 25 0.89 -15.41 -1.14
N ASN A 26 -0.22 -15.06 -0.49
CA ASN A 26 -0.48 -13.75 0.11
C ASN A 26 -0.27 -13.73 1.64
N ILE A 27 0.18 -14.83 2.25
CA ILE A 27 0.41 -14.89 3.70
C ILE A 27 1.45 -13.83 4.14
N GLY A 28 2.51 -13.67 3.33
CA GLY A 28 3.63 -12.78 3.60
C GLY A 28 4.74 -13.45 4.41
N ASP A 29 5.84 -12.72 4.60
CA ASP A 29 7.02 -13.20 5.33
C ASP A 29 6.81 -13.19 6.86
N TYR A 30 7.76 -13.77 7.59
CA TYR A 30 7.69 -13.88 9.05
C TYR A 30 7.51 -12.51 9.74
N GLU A 31 8.20 -11.48 9.26
CA GLU A 31 8.15 -10.11 9.78
C GLU A 31 6.73 -9.54 9.73
N GLN A 32 5.96 -9.96 8.72
CA GLN A 32 4.58 -9.54 8.47
C GLN A 32 3.54 -10.30 9.30
N LEU A 33 3.98 -11.22 10.16
CA LEU A 33 3.11 -12.01 11.03
C LEU A 33 3.50 -11.92 12.51
N ASN A 34 4.48 -11.06 12.85
CA ASN A 34 4.92 -10.91 14.23
C ASN A 34 3.77 -10.38 15.10
N PRO A 35 3.23 -11.19 16.04
CA PRO A 35 2.03 -10.84 16.79
C PRO A 35 2.24 -9.63 17.70
N ASN A 36 3.48 -9.29 18.06
CA ASN A 36 3.76 -8.15 18.91
C ASN A 36 3.41 -6.81 18.25
N ILE A 37 3.54 -6.71 16.92
CA ILE A 37 3.15 -5.51 16.17
C ILE A 37 1.63 -5.35 16.21
N TYR A 38 0.88 -6.46 16.03
CA TYR A 38 -0.59 -6.46 16.01
C TYR A 38 -1.25 -6.22 17.36
N ARG A 39 -0.48 -6.14 18.45
CA ARG A 39 -0.98 -5.68 19.75
C ARG A 39 -1.14 -4.16 19.83
N ILE A 40 -0.48 -3.41 18.95
CA ILE A 40 -0.46 -1.95 18.98
C ILE A 40 -0.91 -1.31 17.66
N SER A 41 -0.85 -2.03 16.54
CA SER A 41 -1.28 -1.52 15.24
C SER A 41 -1.66 -2.63 14.27
N ASN A 42 -2.61 -2.38 13.38
CA ASN A 42 -2.91 -3.23 12.23
C ASN A 42 -2.44 -2.60 10.90
N TYR A 43 -2.46 -3.36 9.80
CA TYR A 43 -1.99 -2.86 8.50
C TYR A 43 -2.70 -1.60 7.99
N LEU A 44 -4.02 -1.47 8.20
CA LEU A 44 -4.73 -0.25 7.78
C LEU A 44 -4.25 0.97 8.57
N GLU A 45 -3.96 0.79 9.86
CA GLU A 45 -3.35 1.83 10.69
C GLU A 45 -1.91 2.13 10.25
N LEU A 46 -1.10 1.11 9.90
CA LEU A 46 0.24 1.31 9.36
C LEU A 46 0.24 2.08 8.04
N TYR A 47 -0.71 1.80 7.15
CA TYR A 47 -0.89 2.56 5.90
C TYR A 47 -1.36 3.99 6.21
N THR A 48 -2.32 4.16 7.12
CA THR A 48 -2.76 5.49 7.59
C THR A 48 -1.58 6.30 8.15
N MET A 49 -0.76 5.72 9.03
CA MET A 49 0.43 6.36 9.58
C MET A 49 1.50 6.69 8.52
N SER A 50 1.54 5.92 7.44
CA SER A 50 2.48 6.15 6.34
C SER A 50 1.98 7.25 5.41
N SER A 51 0.67 7.46 5.34
CA SER A 51 0.03 8.54 4.59
C SER A 51 -0.09 9.85 5.37
N PHE A 52 -0.21 9.79 6.70
CA PHE A 52 -0.55 10.94 7.53
C PHE A 52 0.65 11.85 7.81
N GLY A 53 0.46 13.16 7.63
CA GLY A 53 1.44 14.21 7.95
C GLY A 53 1.48 15.32 6.90
N ASP A 54 2.15 16.42 7.24
CA ASP A 54 2.34 17.54 6.31
C ASP A 54 3.13 17.10 5.07
N ASN A 55 2.61 17.42 3.88
CA ASN A 55 3.14 16.95 2.60
C ASN A 55 3.46 15.44 2.54
N ARG A 56 2.76 14.63 3.32
CA ARG A 56 2.99 13.18 3.35
C ARG A 56 2.07 12.45 2.39
N LYS A 57 2.61 11.47 1.65
CA LYS A 57 1.81 10.55 0.83
C LYS A 57 2.36 9.13 0.83
N LEU A 58 1.45 8.17 0.81
CA LEU A 58 1.72 6.78 0.48
C LEU A 58 0.96 6.41 -0.79
N VAL A 59 1.67 5.88 -1.77
CA VAL A 59 1.11 5.26 -2.96
C VAL A 59 1.41 3.76 -2.90
N GLN A 60 0.39 2.91 -3.01
CA GLN A 60 0.58 1.48 -3.24
C GLN A 60 0.40 1.17 -4.72
N LEU A 61 1.29 0.38 -5.31
CA LEU A 61 1.17 -0.10 -6.67
C LEU A 61 1.06 -1.63 -6.65
N PHE A 62 -0.05 -2.14 -7.16
CA PHE A 62 -0.28 -3.58 -7.30
C PHE A 62 -0.23 -4.00 -8.76
N ILE A 63 0.38 -5.14 -9.04
CA ILE A 63 0.43 -5.71 -10.39
C ILE A 63 -0.71 -6.74 -10.51
N TYR A 64 -1.53 -6.67 -11.55
CA TYR A 64 -2.64 -7.60 -11.76
C TYR A 64 -2.17 -9.05 -11.91
N ASN A 65 -1.13 -9.26 -12.71
CA ASN A 65 -0.63 -10.58 -13.06
C ASN A 65 0.71 -10.90 -12.37
N ASP A 66 0.93 -10.40 -11.16
CA ASP A 66 2.14 -10.72 -10.39
C ASP A 66 2.21 -12.24 -10.12
N PRO A 67 3.25 -12.95 -10.58
CA PRO A 67 3.36 -14.39 -10.35
C PRO A 67 3.72 -14.76 -8.91
N CYS A 68 4.14 -13.78 -8.09
CA CYS A 68 4.56 -13.97 -6.71
C CYS A 68 3.39 -13.83 -5.73
N CYS A 69 2.92 -12.60 -5.49
CA CYS A 69 1.99 -12.29 -4.39
C CYS A 69 1.29 -10.94 -4.55
N PHE A 70 0.27 -10.71 -3.71
CA PHE A 70 -0.47 -9.44 -3.55
C PHE A 70 -1.03 -8.84 -4.86
N GLN A 71 -1.52 -9.72 -5.74
CA GLN A 71 -2.06 -9.37 -7.05
C GLN A 71 -3.27 -8.44 -6.98
N ALA A 72 -3.26 -7.38 -7.80
CA ALA A 72 -4.24 -6.28 -7.80
C ALA A 72 -5.73 -6.70 -7.73
N GLU A 73 -6.09 -7.88 -8.25
CA GLU A 73 -7.46 -8.40 -8.26
C GLU A 73 -8.14 -8.35 -6.87
N LEU A 74 -7.42 -8.65 -5.79
CA LEU A 74 -8.02 -8.62 -4.45
C LEU A 74 -8.29 -7.20 -3.96
N TYR A 75 -7.41 -6.24 -4.26
CA TYR A 75 -7.67 -4.84 -3.98
C TYR A 75 -8.86 -4.31 -4.80
N ASP A 76 -8.92 -4.66 -6.09
CA ASP A 76 -10.00 -4.23 -6.99
C ASP A 76 -11.38 -4.72 -6.52
N LYS A 77 -11.46 -5.97 -6.01
CA LYS A 77 -12.69 -6.53 -5.41
C LYS A 77 -13.02 -5.96 -4.03
N PHE A 78 -12.01 -5.65 -3.23
CA PHE A 78 -12.17 -5.24 -1.83
C PHE A 78 -11.34 -3.98 -1.53
N PRO A 79 -11.68 -2.83 -2.13
CA PRO A 79 -10.87 -1.63 -2.02
C PRO A 79 -10.95 -1.06 -0.60
N TYR A 80 -9.81 -0.99 0.08
CA TYR A 80 -9.69 -0.38 1.41
C TYR A 80 -9.20 1.06 1.38
N GLY A 81 -8.92 1.64 0.20
CA GLY A 81 -8.41 3.00 0.08
C GLY A 81 -9.31 4.06 0.71
N ASN A 82 -10.64 3.92 0.57
CA ASN A 82 -11.61 4.82 1.21
C ASN A 82 -11.53 4.76 2.74
N VAL A 83 -11.30 3.56 3.31
CA VAL A 83 -11.16 3.41 4.76
C VAL A 83 -9.95 4.20 5.27
N ILE A 84 -8.86 4.24 4.52
CA ILE A 84 -7.67 5.03 4.89
C ILE A 84 -7.95 6.53 4.72
N GLN A 85 -8.57 6.94 3.62
CA GLN A 85 -8.90 8.36 3.39
C GLN A 85 -9.87 8.90 4.46
N ASP A 86 -10.88 8.14 4.85
CA ASP A 86 -11.79 8.51 5.94
C ASP A 86 -11.03 8.72 7.27
N LYS A 87 -10.00 7.90 7.53
CA LYS A 87 -9.16 8.07 8.72
C LYS A 87 -8.28 9.31 8.63
N LEU A 88 -7.70 9.62 7.48
CA LEU A 88 -6.94 10.86 7.30
C LEU A 88 -7.82 12.08 7.52
N ALA A 89 -9.05 12.09 6.99
CA ALA A 89 -10.00 13.18 7.18
C ALA A 89 -10.32 13.41 8.67
N ILE A 90 -10.54 12.34 9.44
CA ILE A 90 -10.75 12.41 10.90
C ILE A 90 -9.53 12.99 11.63
N LEU A 91 -8.32 12.69 11.15
CA LEU A 91 -7.06 13.12 11.77
C LEU A 91 -6.67 14.57 11.38
N GLY A 92 -7.52 15.29 10.64
CA GLY A 92 -7.28 16.67 10.24
C GLY A 92 -6.94 16.85 8.77
N ASP A 93 -7.18 15.82 7.94
CA ASP A 93 -7.02 15.83 6.48
C ASP A 93 -5.59 16.18 6.03
N GLN A 94 -4.60 15.72 6.81
CA GLN A 94 -3.19 15.89 6.50
C GLN A 94 -2.62 14.64 5.84
N GLY A 95 -2.17 14.81 4.60
CA GLY A 95 -1.51 13.79 3.81
C GLY A 95 -2.44 13.05 2.85
N LYS A 96 -1.92 12.03 2.16
CA LYS A 96 -2.62 11.37 1.05
C LYS A 96 -2.35 9.87 0.98
N PHE A 97 -3.38 9.10 0.66
CA PHE A 97 -3.27 7.70 0.26
C PHE A 97 -3.81 7.49 -1.15
N SER A 98 -3.05 6.79 -1.98
CA SER A 98 -3.46 6.43 -3.36
C SER A 98 -3.09 4.99 -3.65
N VAL A 99 -3.81 4.37 -4.59
CA VAL A 99 -3.46 3.06 -5.13
C VAL A 99 -3.48 3.11 -6.65
N PHE A 100 -2.44 2.56 -7.28
CA PHE A 100 -2.41 2.29 -8.71
C PHE A 100 -2.37 0.80 -8.98
N LEU A 101 -2.99 0.40 -10.08
CA LEU A 101 -3.03 -0.99 -10.52
C LEU A 101 -2.33 -1.09 -11.88
N ASP A 102 -1.30 -1.92 -11.94
CA ASP A 102 -0.49 -2.15 -13.12
C ASP A 102 -0.91 -3.46 -13.80
N SER A 103 -1.44 -3.36 -15.02
CA SER A 103 -1.75 -4.51 -15.87
C SER A 103 -0.81 -4.66 -17.07
N SER A 104 0.29 -3.91 -17.11
CA SER A 104 1.26 -3.87 -18.22
C SER A 104 2.29 -5.01 -18.18
N THR A 105 2.55 -5.58 -17.00
CA THR A 105 3.49 -6.69 -16.81
C THR A 105 2.82 -7.90 -16.17
N ASN A 106 3.44 -9.06 -16.41
CA ASN A 106 3.12 -10.34 -15.77
C ASN A 106 4.32 -10.88 -14.97
N GLN A 107 5.25 -9.99 -14.60
CA GLN A 107 6.44 -10.30 -13.81
C GLN A 107 6.36 -9.60 -12.45
N HIS A 108 7.09 -10.12 -11.48
CA HIS A 108 7.29 -9.46 -10.19
C HIS A 108 8.43 -8.44 -10.33
N GLU A 109 8.10 -7.23 -10.79
CA GLU A 109 9.07 -6.19 -11.12
C GLU A 109 8.48 -4.78 -10.99
N ILE A 110 9.35 -3.77 -11.08
CA ILE A 110 8.90 -2.40 -11.33
C ILE A 110 8.91 -2.20 -12.85
N SER A 111 7.74 -2.24 -13.48
CA SER A 111 7.60 -2.05 -14.93
C SER A 111 7.87 -0.59 -15.34
N ASP A 112 8.14 -0.36 -16.62
CA ASP A 112 8.27 1.00 -17.17
C ASP A 112 6.99 1.83 -16.96
N TYR A 113 5.81 1.18 -16.97
CA TYR A 113 4.54 1.83 -16.70
C TYR A 113 4.36 2.18 -15.22
N ALA A 114 4.69 1.27 -14.31
CA ALA A 114 4.69 1.55 -12.88
C ALA A 114 5.66 2.70 -12.55
N LEU A 115 6.84 2.71 -13.20
CA LEU A 115 7.81 3.80 -13.07
C LEU A 115 7.26 5.12 -13.61
N SER A 116 6.58 5.13 -14.76
CA SER A 116 5.96 6.37 -15.28
C SER A 116 4.89 6.92 -14.35
N LEU A 117 4.05 6.04 -13.77
CA LEU A 117 3.04 6.46 -12.78
C LEU A 117 3.68 7.11 -11.53
N ILE A 118 4.82 6.57 -11.07
CA ILE A 118 5.55 7.15 -9.95
C ILE A 118 6.11 8.52 -10.33
N LEU A 119 6.77 8.64 -11.50
CA LEU A 119 7.35 9.91 -11.95
C LEU A 119 6.27 10.99 -12.19
N ASP A 120 5.12 10.61 -12.74
CA ASP A 120 3.99 11.52 -12.95
C ASP A 120 3.37 11.98 -11.61
N ASP A 121 3.28 11.12 -10.59
CA ASP A 121 2.78 11.49 -9.26
C ASP A 121 3.78 12.33 -8.44
N MET A 122 5.08 12.24 -8.73
CA MET A 122 6.13 13.09 -8.16
C MET A 122 6.15 14.52 -8.73
N SER A 123 5.55 14.72 -9.91
CA SER A 123 5.60 15.97 -10.68
C SER A 123 4.63 17.03 -10.16
#